data_AF-A0A958FJF0-F1
#
_entry.id   AF-A0A958FJF0-F1
#
_cell.length_a   1.000
_cell.length_b   1.000
_cell.length_c   1.000
_cell.angle_alpha   90.00
_cell.angle_beta   90.00
_cell.angle_gamma   90.00
#
_symmetry.space_group_name_H-M   'P 1'
#
loop_
_entity.id
_entity.type
_entity.pdbx_description
1 polymer ?
#
loop_
_entity_poly.entity_id
_entity_poly.type
_entity_poly.pdbx_seq_one_letter_code
_entity_poly.pdbx_strand_id
1 'polypeptide(L)'
;SIPPGSNYRVEVQRSSGGVGVAVNPTDALLAFNGFLGSVTLSGAQKLAGDADGNLTVNPTDALLIFNYFLGTVTFPVDAWRAYPASYDIDATPTAWMSAPDGIDYPLLNANMYNQDFLAVARGDVNLTWPGATLAPALAVGNSENVLHLDIANARIDPYTRQVNWEIQLSGEALSQGLYAFGADLYYDAAALNITSITWGDVAQTEGYQLGYNFLPNQIALDEKSDESLSGILRFGGFSTTGSGLEHAGTLLHVAGQLKTALAPDRALALCFANTSAS
;
A
#
# COMPACT_ATOMS: atom_id res chain seq x y z
N SER A 1 -25.17 22.17 12.45
CA SER A 1 -25.49 22.48 13.85
C SER A 1 -26.50 21.47 14.36
N ILE A 2 -26.38 21.05 15.61
CA ILE A 2 -27.30 20.09 16.24
C ILE A 2 -28.22 20.87 17.20
N PRO A 3 -29.56 20.82 17.03
CA PRO A 3 -30.46 21.65 17.82
C PRO A 3 -30.65 21.09 19.24
N PRO A 4 -30.86 21.96 20.25
CA PRO A 4 -31.06 21.53 21.63
C PRO A 4 -32.40 20.78 21.84
N GLY A 5 -32.52 20.09 22.98
CA GLY A 5 -33.77 19.48 23.45
C GLY A 5 -33.87 17.97 23.30
N SER A 6 -32.78 17.28 22.93
CA SER A 6 -32.75 15.83 22.77
C SER A 6 -31.35 15.26 23.01
N ASN A 7 -31.26 13.93 23.05
CA ASN A 7 -29.99 13.22 23.04
C ASN A 7 -29.58 13.01 21.58
N TYR A 8 -28.31 13.28 21.26
CA TYR A 8 -27.75 13.04 19.93
C TYR A 8 -26.50 12.20 20.02
N ARG A 9 -26.27 11.37 19.00
CA ARG A 9 -24.97 10.78 18.70
C ARG A 9 -24.58 11.21 17.30
N VAL A 10 -23.38 11.80 17.18
CA VAL A 10 -22.81 12.24 15.92
C VAL A 10 -21.77 11.22 15.51
N GLU A 11 -21.92 10.64 14.33
CA GLU A 11 -20.99 9.66 13.78
C GLU A 11 -20.62 10.06 12.36
N VAL A 12 -19.43 9.65 11.94
CA VAL A 12 -19.05 9.72 10.53
C VAL A 12 -19.59 8.48 9.85
N GLN A 13 -20.46 8.68 8.86
CA GLN A 13 -20.83 7.61 7.94
C GLN A 13 -20.15 7.86 6.60
N ARG A 14 -19.35 6.89 6.15
CA ARG A 14 -18.85 6.87 4.78
C ARG A 14 -19.71 5.91 3.98
N SER A 15 -20.42 6.44 2.99
CA SER A 15 -21.35 5.67 2.16
C SER A 15 -20.65 4.70 1.21
N SER A 16 -19.36 4.90 0.92
CA SER A 16 -18.55 4.05 0.03
C SER A 16 -17.08 4.48 -0.01
N GLY A 17 -16.22 3.57 -0.46
CA GLY A 17 -14.82 3.84 -0.80
C GLY A 17 -13.85 3.14 0.15
N GLY A 18 -12.96 2.33 -0.42
CA GLY A 18 -11.85 1.75 0.31
C GLY A 18 -10.77 2.78 0.65
N VAL A 19 -9.67 2.30 1.21
CA VAL A 19 -8.44 3.08 1.47
C VAL A 19 -7.62 3.36 0.22
N GLY A 20 -8.09 2.88 -0.95
CA GLY A 20 -7.48 3.14 -2.26
C GLY A 20 -6.04 2.64 -2.33
N VAL A 21 -5.16 3.44 -2.93
CA VAL A 21 -3.72 3.16 -3.11
C VAL A 21 -2.85 3.63 -1.94
N ALA A 22 -3.45 4.09 -0.82
CA ALA A 22 -2.67 4.59 0.31
C ALA A 22 -1.86 3.49 0.98
N VAL A 23 -2.44 2.29 1.12
CA VAL A 23 -1.79 1.13 1.75
C VAL A 23 -0.74 0.53 0.82
N ASN A 24 0.51 0.51 1.29
CA ASN A 24 1.66 0.00 0.54
C ASN A 24 2.68 -0.73 1.46
N PRO A 25 3.74 -1.35 0.92
CA PRO A 25 4.70 -2.11 1.73
C PRO A 25 5.46 -1.28 2.78
N THR A 26 5.59 0.03 2.61
CA THR A 26 6.17 0.91 3.63
C THR A 26 5.32 0.94 4.89
N ASP A 27 3.99 0.82 4.78
CA ASP A 27 3.10 0.73 5.94
C ASP A 27 3.30 -0.56 6.74
N ALA A 28 3.48 -1.67 6.03
CA ALA A 28 3.79 -2.96 6.64
C ALA A 28 5.13 -2.92 7.40
N LEU A 29 6.16 -2.33 6.79
CA LEU A 29 7.45 -2.10 7.43
C LEU A 29 7.30 -1.23 8.69
N LEU A 30 6.53 -0.15 8.61
CA LEU A 30 6.35 0.79 9.72
C LEU A 30 5.59 0.13 10.89
N ALA A 31 4.55 -0.67 10.61
CA ALA A 31 3.87 -1.49 11.62
C ALA A 31 4.84 -2.48 12.29
N PHE A 32 5.64 -3.17 11.49
CA PHE A 32 6.62 -4.15 11.98
C PHE A 32 7.70 -3.49 12.85
N ASN A 33 8.27 -2.37 12.41
CA ASN A 33 9.25 -1.59 13.17
C ASN A 33 8.66 -0.98 14.45
N GLY A 34 7.37 -0.62 14.40
CA GLY A 34 6.61 -0.20 15.58
C GLY A 34 6.51 -1.31 16.63
N PHE A 35 6.20 -2.53 16.20
CA PHE A 35 6.18 -3.72 17.07
C PHE A 35 7.56 -4.03 17.67
N LEU A 36 8.63 -3.92 16.87
CA LEU A 36 10.01 -4.11 17.36
C LEU A 36 10.48 -3.01 18.32
N GLY A 37 9.75 -1.89 18.40
CA GLY A 37 10.14 -0.72 19.18
C GLY A 37 11.26 0.11 18.53
N SER A 38 11.59 -0.18 17.26
CA SER A 38 12.58 0.58 16.48
C SER A 38 12.06 1.96 16.06
N VAL A 39 10.73 2.10 15.96
CA VAL A 39 10.05 3.38 15.71
C VAL A 39 8.88 3.53 16.68
N THR A 40 8.72 4.73 17.24
CA THR A 40 7.53 5.05 18.05
C THR A 40 6.38 5.44 17.12
N LEU A 41 5.31 4.65 17.12
CA LEU A 41 4.08 4.97 16.39
C LEU A 41 3.18 5.92 17.20
N SER A 42 2.61 6.93 16.55
CA SER A 42 1.52 7.73 17.13
C SER A 42 0.23 6.92 17.28
N GLY A 43 -0.74 7.41 18.03
CA GLY A 43 -2.03 6.78 18.26
C GLY A 43 -2.81 6.56 16.96
N ALA A 44 -2.76 7.53 16.04
CA ALA A 44 -3.36 7.38 14.71
C ALA A 44 -2.66 6.30 13.87
N GLN A 45 -1.32 6.23 13.92
CA GLN A 45 -0.55 5.19 13.23
C GLN A 45 -0.79 3.81 13.84
N LYS A 46 -0.94 3.71 15.16
CA LYS A 46 -1.32 2.44 15.82
C LYS A 46 -2.72 2.01 15.42
N LEU A 47 -3.65 2.96 15.33
CA LEU A 47 -5.00 2.67 14.87
C LEU A 47 -5.04 2.21 13.41
N ALA A 48 -4.23 2.82 12.54
CA ALA A 48 -4.03 2.36 11.17
C ALA A 48 -3.39 0.96 11.13
N GLY A 49 -2.35 0.75 11.94
CA GLY A 49 -1.55 -0.47 11.99
C GLY A 49 -2.21 -1.66 12.67
N ASP A 50 -3.30 -1.47 13.41
CA ASP A 50 -4.14 -2.54 13.99
C ASP A 50 -5.10 -3.08 12.91
N ALA A 51 -4.51 -3.75 11.92
CA ALA A 51 -5.20 -4.19 10.71
C ALA A 51 -6.19 -5.33 10.97
N ASP A 52 -5.97 -6.14 12.01
CA ASP A 52 -6.92 -7.19 12.41
C ASP A 52 -7.97 -6.73 13.43
N GLY A 53 -7.79 -5.54 14.02
CA GLY A 53 -8.72 -4.95 14.99
C GLY A 53 -8.65 -5.53 16.40
N ASN A 54 -7.58 -6.25 16.74
CA ASN A 54 -7.40 -6.86 18.06
C ASN A 54 -6.85 -5.87 19.12
N LEU A 55 -6.65 -4.60 18.75
CA LEU A 55 -6.09 -3.52 19.58
C LEU A 55 -4.60 -3.71 19.92
N THR A 56 -3.85 -4.40 19.07
CA THR A 56 -2.40 -4.61 19.22
C THR A 56 -1.71 -4.63 17.87
N VAL A 57 -0.84 -3.66 17.60
CA VAL A 57 0.00 -3.67 16.38
C VAL A 57 1.14 -4.68 16.53
N ASN A 58 1.14 -5.72 15.71
CA ASN A 58 2.09 -6.82 15.77
C ASN A 58 2.45 -7.36 14.36
N PRO A 59 3.31 -8.38 14.22
CA PRO A 59 3.71 -8.89 12.91
C PRO A 59 2.56 -9.46 12.07
N THR A 60 1.47 -9.92 12.70
CA THR A 60 0.25 -10.35 12.01
C THR A 60 -0.37 -9.20 11.25
N ASP A 61 -0.41 -8.01 11.83
CA ASP A 61 -0.93 -6.82 11.15
C ASP A 61 -0.03 -6.41 9.99
N ALA A 62 1.29 -6.37 10.18
CA ALA A 62 2.23 -6.06 9.11
C ALA A 62 2.04 -7.01 7.90
N LEU A 63 1.84 -8.30 8.17
CA LEU A 63 1.56 -9.29 7.12
C LEU A 63 0.19 -9.07 6.46
N LEU A 64 -0.85 -8.72 7.22
CA LEU A 64 -2.18 -8.38 6.68
C LEU A 64 -2.13 -7.14 5.80
N ILE A 65 -1.41 -6.11 6.21
CA ILE A 65 -1.19 -4.87 5.44
C ILE A 65 -0.48 -5.18 4.12
N PHE A 66 0.59 -5.98 4.17
CA PHE A 66 1.32 -6.39 2.98
C PHE A 66 0.46 -7.21 2.02
N ASN A 67 -0.31 -8.18 2.54
CA ASN A 67 -1.21 -8.99 1.72
C ASN A 67 -2.40 -8.17 1.17
N TYR A 68 -2.86 -7.17 1.93
CA TYR A 68 -3.88 -6.23 1.45
C TYR A 68 -3.34 -5.42 0.27
N PHE A 69 -2.11 -4.90 0.37
CA PHE A 69 -1.43 -4.24 -0.75
C PHE A 69 -1.37 -5.16 -1.97
N LEU A 70 -0.95 -6.42 -1.81
CA LEU A 70 -0.93 -7.42 -2.89
C LEU A 70 -2.31 -7.78 -3.44
N GLY A 71 -3.40 -7.35 -2.79
CA GLY A 71 -4.77 -7.66 -3.19
C GLY A 71 -5.15 -9.13 -2.96
N THR A 72 -4.46 -9.83 -2.04
CA THR A 72 -4.72 -11.24 -1.72
C THR A 72 -5.67 -11.42 -0.53
N VAL A 73 -5.86 -10.38 0.28
CA VAL A 73 -6.79 -10.38 1.42
C VAL A 73 -7.54 -9.06 1.53
N THR A 74 -8.63 -9.07 2.30
CA THR A 74 -9.28 -7.88 2.86
C THR A 74 -9.04 -7.83 4.36
N PHE A 75 -9.06 -6.65 4.97
CA PHE A 75 -9.03 -6.56 6.44
C PHE A 75 -10.28 -7.22 7.06
N PRO A 76 -10.15 -7.89 8.21
CA PRO A 76 -11.28 -8.50 8.92
C PRO A 76 -12.17 -7.47 9.64
N VAL A 77 -11.75 -6.21 9.68
CA VAL A 77 -12.47 -5.07 10.24
C VAL A 77 -12.69 -3.98 9.18
N ASP A 78 -13.50 -2.98 9.52
CA ASP A 78 -13.74 -1.85 8.63
C ASP A 78 -12.44 -1.23 8.14
N ALA A 79 -12.35 -0.96 6.84
CA ALA A 79 -11.13 -0.46 6.19
C ALA A 79 -10.73 0.96 6.66
N TRP A 80 -11.58 1.65 7.41
CA TRP A 80 -11.27 2.97 7.95
C TRP A 80 -12.01 3.15 9.28
N ARG A 81 -11.53 4.08 10.09
CA ARG A 81 -12.19 4.50 11.34
C ARG A 81 -12.06 6.01 11.49
N ALA A 82 -13.08 6.65 12.01
CA ALA A 82 -13.01 8.05 12.42
C ALA A 82 -13.06 8.18 13.94
N TYR A 83 -12.47 9.26 14.44
CA TYR A 83 -12.58 9.67 15.83
C TYR A 83 -12.73 11.19 15.92
N PRO A 84 -13.37 11.74 16.98
CA PRO A 84 -13.53 13.17 17.16
C PRO A 84 -12.18 13.89 17.12
N ALA A 85 -12.06 14.98 16.36
CA ALA A 85 -10.82 15.74 16.26
C ALA A 85 -10.40 16.39 17.60
N SER A 86 -11.33 16.52 18.54
CA SER A 86 -11.05 16.98 19.91
C SER A 86 -10.51 15.88 20.82
N TYR A 87 -10.50 14.62 20.39
CA TYR A 87 -9.93 13.51 21.15
C TYR A 87 -8.42 13.49 20.98
N ASP A 88 -7.69 13.64 22.07
CA ASP A 88 -6.24 13.46 22.07
C ASP A 88 -5.90 11.97 22.02
N ILE A 89 -5.68 11.47 20.81
CA ILE A 89 -5.38 10.06 20.53
C ILE A 89 -4.01 9.61 21.07
N ASP A 90 -3.16 10.57 21.45
CA ASP A 90 -1.80 10.37 21.94
C ASP A 90 -1.66 10.69 23.44
N ALA A 91 -2.75 11.04 24.13
CA ALA A 91 -2.75 11.42 25.55
C ALA A 91 -2.07 10.37 26.45
N THR A 92 -2.19 9.09 26.08
CA THR A 92 -1.49 7.97 26.73
C THR A 92 -1.07 6.93 25.68
N PRO A 93 -0.12 6.02 25.99
CA PRO A 93 0.30 4.97 25.06
C PRO A 93 -0.84 4.05 24.55
N THR A 94 -1.97 4.00 25.27
CA THR A 94 -3.15 3.17 24.98
C THR A 94 -4.41 3.98 24.64
N ALA A 95 -4.36 5.31 24.60
CA ALA A 95 -5.53 6.16 24.34
C ALA A 95 -6.23 5.75 23.03
N TRP A 96 -5.48 5.57 21.95
CA TRP A 96 -5.96 5.08 20.65
C TRP A 96 -6.85 3.83 20.70
N MET A 97 -6.65 2.92 21.66
CA MET A 97 -7.49 1.70 21.81
C MET A 97 -8.94 2.04 22.19
N SER A 98 -9.11 3.17 22.88
CA SER A 98 -10.38 3.69 23.40
C SER A 98 -10.90 4.91 22.64
N ALA A 99 -10.31 5.23 21.48
CA ALA A 99 -10.74 6.37 20.69
C ALA A 99 -12.24 6.24 20.33
N PRO A 100 -13.09 7.21 20.71
CA PRO A 100 -14.52 7.11 20.41
C PRO A 100 -14.75 7.17 18.91
N ASP A 101 -15.78 6.48 18.43
CA ASP A 101 -16.22 6.46 17.02
C ASP A 101 -17.28 7.53 16.70
N GLY A 102 -17.67 8.32 17.72
CA GLY A 102 -18.71 9.32 17.66
C GLY A 102 -18.63 10.32 18.80
N ILE A 103 -19.50 11.32 18.76
CA ILE A 103 -19.67 12.30 19.84
C ILE A 103 -21.10 12.17 20.39
N ASP A 104 -21.20 11.83 21.67
CA ASP A 104 -22.47 11.75 22.39
C ASP A 104 -22.81 13.08 23.07
N TYR A 105 -24.04 13.56 22.83
CA TYR A 105 -24.62 14.75 23.46
C TYR A 105 -25.85 14.36 24.28
N PRO A 106 -25.71 14.05 25.58
CA PRO A 106 -26.85 13.85 26.46
C PRO A 106 -27.51 15.20 26.78
N LEU A 107 -28.80 15.32 26.50
CA LEU A 107 -29.66 16.47 26.78
C LEU A 107 -29.03 17.81 26.36
N LEU A 108 -28.79 17.93 25.06
CA LEU A 108 -28.14 19.11 24.51
C LEU A 108 -28.97 20.38 24.79
N ASN A 109 -28.40 21.35 25.52
CA ASN A 109 -29.10 22.55 25.98
C ASN A 109 -28.76 23.82 25.17
N ALA A 110 -27.80 23.71 24.23
CA ALA A 110 -27.42 24.76 23.29
C ALA A 110 -26.92 24.14 21.97
N ASN A 111 -26.94 24.90 20.88
CA ASN A 111 -26.41 24.44 19.60
C ASN A 111 -24.91 24.11 19.69
N MET A 112 -24.51 22.98 19.11
CA MET A 112 -23.10 22.62 18.92
C MET A 112 -22.62 22.95 17.49
N TYR A 113 -21.36 23.39 17.40
CA TYR A 113 -20.64 23.71 16.17
C TYR A 113 -19.23 23.09 16.21
N ASN A 114 -18.62 22.86 15.03
CA ASN A 114 -17.28 22.28 14.84
C ASN A 114 -17.12 20.86 15.42
N GLN A 115 -18.03 19.96 15.03
CA GLN A 115 -17.98 18.54 15.37
C GLN A 115 -17.15 17.83 14.31
N ASP A 116 -15.87 18.20 14.30
CA ASP A 116 -14.91 17.70 13.33
C ASP A 116 -14.41 16.31 13.75
N PHE A 117 -14.09 15.50 12.76
CA PHE A 117 -13.57 14.15 12.94
C PHE A 117 -12.29 14.01 12.13
N LEU A 118 -11.35 13.24 12.66
CA LEU A 118 -10.20 12.75 11.93
C LEU A 118 -10.48 11.32 11.47
N ALA A 119 -10.15 11.00 10.23
CA ALA A 119 -10.33 9.68 9.66
C ALA A 119 -8.97 9.02 9.43
N VAL A 120 -8.89 7.73 9.75
CA VAL A 120 -7.71 6.90 9.58
C VAL A 120 -8.07 5.72 8.68
N ALA A 121 -7.24 5.50 7.67
CA ALA A 121 -7.28 4.31 6.83
C ALA A 121 -6.59 3.16 7.56
N ARG A 122 -7.26 2.02 7.72
CA ARG A 122 -6.59 0.82 8.21
C ARG A 122 -5.57 0.37 7.18
N GLY A 123 -4.40 -0.02 7.68
CA GLY A 123 -3.22 -0.38 6.92
C GLY A 123 -2.40 0.78 6.36
N ASP A 124 -2.83 2.04 6.47
CA ASP A 124 -2.08 3.22 6.02
C ASP A 124 -1.34 3.84 7.22
N VAL A 125 -0.29 3.17 7.67
CA VAL A 125 0.46 3.50 8.89
C VAL A 125 1.32 4.75 8.73
N ASN A 126 1.73 5.08 7.51
CA ASN A 126 2.43 6.32 7.20
C ASN A 126 1.49 7.53 7.07
N LEU A 127 0.17 7.32 7.15
CA LEU A 127 -0.89 8.34 7.08
C LEU A 127 -0.90 9.12 5.75
N THR A 128 -0.64 8.44 4.63
CA THR A 128 -0.68 9.06 3.29
C THR A 128 -2.10 9.19 2.74
N TRP A 129 -3.08 8.50 3.33
CA TRP A 129 -4.47 8.61 2.95
C TRP A 129 -5.00 10.01 3.27
N PRO A 130 -5.45 10.80 2.28
CA PRO A 130 -5.75 12.23 2.43
C PRO A 130 -7.11 12.50 3.10
N GLY A 131 -7.53 11.67 4.06
CA GLY A 131 -8.83 11.74 4.73
C GLY A 131 -9.03 13.00 5.57
N ALA A 132 -9.47 14.09 4.92
CA ALA A 132 -9.94 15.37 5.45
C ALA A 132 -8.96 16.15 6.37
N THR A 133 -8.34 17.19 5.80
CA THR A 133 -7.61 18.28 6.47
C THR A 133 -8.37 18.80 7.70
N LEU A 134 -7.76 19.05 8.87
CA LEU A 134 -6.56 19.86 9.08
C LEU A 134 -5.58 19.22 10.09
N ALA A 135 -4.49 18.66 9.56
CA ALA A 135 -3.20 18.65 10.22
C ALA A 135 -2.15 18.99 9.15
N PRO A 136 -1.12 19.81 9.45
CA PRO A 136 -0.03 20.02 8.51
C PRO A 136 0.62 18.67 8.24
N ALA A 137 0.79 18.34 6.97
CA ALA A 137 1.59 17.21 6.57
C ALA A 137 2.93 17.30 7.29
N LEU A 138 3.23 16.32 8.15
CA LEU A 138 4.61 15.98 8.42
C LEU A 138 5.13 15.48 7.08
N ALA A 139 5.81 16.39 6.36
CA ALA A 139 6.66 16.03 5.25
C ALA A 139 7.73 15.09 5.82
N VAL A 140 7.44 13.79 5.80
CA VAL A 140 8.51 12.81 5.70
C VAL A 140 9.25 13.20 4.43
N GLY A 141 10.53 13.48 4.60
CA GLY A 141 11.35 14.16 3.62
C GLY A 141 11.23 13.54 2.23
N ASN A 142 11.47 14.44 1.28
CA ASN A 142 11.99 14.22 -0.06
C ASN A 142 11.28 13.20 -0.96
N SER A 143 10.81 13.74 -2.08
CA SER A 143 10.53 13.11 -3.37
C SER A 143 11.72 12.35 -3.99
N GLU A 144 12.50 11.62 -3.19
CA GLU A 144 13.66 10.81 -3.59
C GLU A 144 13.46 9.31 -3.37
N ASN A 145 12.35 8.88 -2.76
CA ASN A 145 11.96 7.46 -2.66
C ASN A 145 11.35 6.94 -3.97
N VAL A 146 11.97 7.27 -5.10
CA VAL A 146 11.57 6.75 -6.41
C VAL A 146 12.28 5.41 -6.61
N LEU A 147 11.49 4.33 -6.65
CA LEU A 147 12.00 3.03 -7.04
C LEU A 147 12.30 3.03 -8.55
N HIS A 148 13.57 3.02 -8.91
CA HIS A 148 13.99 2.94 -10.31
C HIS A 148 13.96 1.48 -10.77
N LEU A 149 12.96 1.17 -11.62
CA LEU A 149 12.75 -0.15 -12.19
C LEU A 149 12.92 -0.13 -13.70
N ASP A 150 13.75 -1.04 -14.20
CA ASP A 150 13.97 -1.23 -15.63
C ASP A 150 13.49 -2.60 -16.09
N ILE A 151 12.94 -2.64 -17.32
CA ILE A 151 12.70 -3.90 -18.02
C ILE A 151 13.95 -4.22 -18.82
N ALA A 152 14.64 -5.28 -18.42
CA ALA A 152 15.90 -5.70 -19.03
C ALA A 152 15.78 -7.10 -19.65
N ASN A 153 16.77 -7.42 -20.51
CA ASN A 153 16.97 -8.77 -21.04
C ASN A 153 15.72 -9.39 -21.70
N ALA A 154 14.83 -8.56 -22.25
CA ALA A 154 13.62 -8.99 -22.92
C ALA A 154 13.95 -9.83 -24.17
N ARG A 155 13.42 -11.06 -24.22
CA ARG A 155 13.62 -12.02 -25.30
C ARG A 155 12.29 -12.64 -25.68
N ILE A 156 12.02 -12.70 -26.97
CA ILE A 156 10.87 -13.42 -27.54
C ILE A 156 11.44 -14.55 -28.39
N ASP A 157 11.08 -15.80 -28.06
CA ASP A 157 11.31 -16.93 -28.95
C ASP A 157 10.19 -16.94 -30.01
N PRO A 158 10.50 -16.72 -31.30
CA PRO A 158 9.47 -16.61 -32.33
C PRO A 158 8.77 -17.94 -32.63
N TYR A 159 9.37 -19.08 -32.29
CA TYR A 159 8.82 -20.40 -32.55
C TYR A 159 7.91 -20.87 -31.43
N THR A 160 8.38 -20.73 -30.19
CA THR A 160 7.59 -21.12 -29.02
C THR A 160 6.63 -20.01 -28.57
N ARG A 161 6.85 -18.77 -29.02
CA ARG A 161 6.15 -17.55 -28.58
C ARG A 161 6.34 -17.28 -27.07
N GLN A 162 7.37 -17.85 -26.47
CA GLN A 162 7.75 -17.60 -25.10
C GLN A 162 8.42 -16.23 -25.01
N VAL A 163 8.02 -15.45 -24.01
CA VAL A 163 8.59 -14.14 -23.69
C VAL A 163 9.26 -14.24 -22.33
N ASN A 164 10.52 -13.84 -22.22
CA ASN A 164 11.22 -13.77 -20.94
C ASN A 164 11.81 -12.38 -20.80
N TRP A 165 11.72 -11.79 -19.61
CA TRP A 165 12.35 -10.52 -19.28
C TRP A 165 12.68 -10.46 -17.80
N GLU A 166 13.46 -9.44 -17.44
CA GLU A 166 13.84 -9.16 -16.08
C GLU A 166 13.28 -7.81 -15.66
N ILE A 167 12.85 -7.70 -14.42
CA ILE A 167 12.66 -6.42 -13.75
C ILE A 167 13.92 -6.20 -12.92
N GLN A 168 14.68 -5.18 -13.26
CA GLN A 168 15.91 -4.82 -12.58
C GLN A 168 15.68 -3.60 -11.70
N LEU A 169 16.23 -3.65 -10.50
CA LEU A 169 16.43 -2.49 -9.66
C LEU A 169 17.67 -1.77 -10.17
N SER A 170 17.50 -0.55 -10.69
CA SER A 170 18.59 0.24 -11.26
C SER A 170 18.98 1.44 -10.36
N GLY A 171 20.25 1.85 -10.43
CA GLY A 171 20.78 2.99 -9.66
C GLY A 171 22.16 2.73 -9.06
N GLU A 172 22.99 3.77 -8.97
CA GLU A 172 24.41 3.67 -8.60
C GLU A 172 24.68 3.48 -7.11
N ALA A 173 23.71 3.68 -6.21
CA ALA A 173 23.80 3.21 -4.83
C ALA A 173 22.42 3.27 -4.15
N LEU A 174 21.91 2.12 -3.72
CA LEU A 174 20.93 2.06 -2.62
C LEU A 174 21.67 2.36 -1.31
N SER A 175 22.35 3.50 -1.24
CA SER A 175 23.34 3.82 -0.20
C SER A 175 22.76 3.87 1.21
N GLN A 176 21.43 3.98 1.32
CA GLN A 176 20.70 3.94 2.59
C GLN A 176 20.02 2.58 2.84
N GLY A 177 20.07 1.66 1.87
CA GLY A 177 19.30 0.43 1.85
C GLY A 177 17.84 0.65 1.43
N LEU A 178 17.29 -0.26 0.63
CA LEU A 178 15.86 -0.31 0.32
C LEU A 178 15.18 -1.30 1.26
N TYR A 179 14.43 -0.82 2.25
CA TYR A 179 13.80 -1.63 3.29
C TYR A 179 12.37 -2.03 2.96
N ALA A 180 11.66 -1.27 2.13
CA ALA A 180 10.38 -1.67 1.60
C ALA A 180 10.23 -1.19 0.16
N PHE A 181 9.54 -1.97 -0.66
CA PHE A 181 9.23 -1.60 -2.03
C PHE A 181 7.92 -2.22 -2.50
N GLY A 182 7.23 -1.52 -3.39
CA GLY A 182 6.01 -1.98 -4.03
C GLY A 182 5.88 -1.37 -5.42
N ALA A 183 5.37 -2.13 -6.39
CA ALA A 183 5.11 -1.63 -7.73
C ALA A 183 4.02 -2.45 -8.44
N ASP A 184 3.36 -1.78 -9.40
CA ASP A 184 2.46 -2.40 -10.36
C ASP A 184 3.11 -2.40 -11.74
N LEU A 185 3.22 -3.59 -12.36
CA LEU A 185 3.51 -3.73 -13.78
C LEU A 185 2.19 -3.97 -14.53
N TYR A 186 1.79 -3.00 -15.34
CA TYR A 186 0.68 -3.11 -16.26
C TYR A 186 1.14 -3.77 -17.56
N TYR A 187 0.33 -4.70 -18.08
CA TYR A 187 0.59 -5.41 -19.32
C TYR A 187 -0.70 -5.68 -20.11
N ASP A 188 -0.56 -5.87 -21.41
CA ASP A 188 -1.66 -6.33 -22.27
C ASP A 188 -1.95 -7.82 -22.00
N ALA A 189 -2.92 -8.09 -21.13
CA ALA A 189 -3.33 -9.46 -20.83
C ALA A 189 -4.11 -10.14 -21.96
N ALA A 190 -4.57 -9.41 -22.98
CA ALA A 190 -5.14 -10.01 -24.19
C ALA A 190 -4.06 -10.55 -25.13
N ALA A 191 -2.84 -9.96 -25.11
CA ALA A 191 -1.70 -10.42 -25.90
C ALA A 191 -0.79 -11.41 -25.15
N LEU A 192 -0.61 -11.24 -23.84
CA LEU A 192 0.37 -11.97 -23.04
C LEU A 192 -0.28 -12.74 -21.90
N ASN A 193 0.12 -13.99 -21.72
CA ASN A 193 -0.15 -14.77 -20.52
C ASN A 193 1.13 -14.90 -19.71
N ILE A 194 1.23 -14.29 -18.52
CA ILE A 194 2.38 -14.52 -17.64
C ILE A 194 2.28 -15.93 -17.07
N THR A 195 3.34 -16.73 -17.22
CA THR A 195 3.36 -18.16 -16.87
C THR A 195 4.21 -18.46 -15.64
N SER A 196 5.23 -17.65 -15.35
CA SER A 196 6.03 -17.82 -14.14
C SER A 196 6.70 -16.53 -13.72
N ILE A 197 6.88 -16.38 -12.41
CA ILE A 197 7.66 -15.34 -11.78
C ILE A 197 8.58 -15.98 -10.76
N THR A 198 9.85 -15.61 -10.79
CA THR A 198 10.83 -16.00 -9.77
C THR A 198 11.61 -14.78 -9.33
N TRP A 199 11.85 -14.66 -8.02
CA TRP A 199 12.70 -13.61 -7.46
C TRP A 199 14.14 -13.77 -7.95
N GLY A 200 14.72 -12.67 -8.42
CA GLY A 200 16.11 -12.61 -8.83
C GLY A 200 17.06 -12.42 -7.63
N ASP A 201 18.34 -12.34 -7.93
CA ASP A 201 19.43 -12.39 -6.94
C ASP A 201 19.32 -11.29 -5.87
N VAL A 202 18.82 -10.11 -6.22
CA VAL A 202 18.67 -8.98 -5.28
C VAL A 202 17.61 -9.28 -4.21
N ALA A 203 16.55 -9.99 -4.57
CA ALA A 203 15.46 -10.30 -3.65
C ALA A 203 15.73 -11.55 -2.79
N GLN A 204 16.69 -12.40 -3.15
CA GLN A 204 16.99 -13.62 -2.38
C GLN A 204 17.79 -13.36 -1.09
N THR A 205 17.98 -12.11 -0.70
CA THR A 205 18.57 -11.74 0.60
C THR A 205 17.70 -12.26 1.75
N GLU A 206 18.33 -12.94 2.71
CA GLU A 206 17.65 -13.33 3.95
C GLU A 206 17.02 -12.12 4.64
N GLY A 207 15.83 -12.30 5.21
CA GLY A 207 15.18 -11.25 6.00
C GLY A 207 14.27 -10.30 5.21
N TYR A 208 13.75 -10.70 4.06
CA TYR A 208 12.64 -10.00 3.40
C TYR A 208 11.37 -10.85 3.39
N GLN A 209 10.26 -10.21 3.71
CA GLN A 209 8.94 -10.71 3.34
C GLN A 209 8.65 -10.23 1.93
N LEU A 210 8.56 -11.18 0.99
CA LEU A 210 8.32 -10.90 -0.42
C LEU A 210 6.97 -11.43 -0.86
N GLY A 211 6.39 -10.83 -1.90
CA GLY A 211 5.17 -11.33 -2.49
C GLY A 211 4.83 -10.68 -3.82
N TYR A 212 4.01 -11.38 -4.59
CA TYR A 212 3.45 -10.90 -5.84
C TYR A 212 2.03 -11.45 -6.02
N ASN A 213 1.24 -10.78 -6.84
CA ASN A 213 -0.09 -11.24 -7.22
C ASN A 213 -0.43 -10.85 -8.66
N PHE A 214 -1.23 -11.69 -9.30
CA PHE A 214 -1.81 -11.41 -10.61
C PHE A 214 -3.23 -10.91 -10.44
N LEU A 215 -3.50 -9.72 -10.96
CA LEU A 215 -4.83 -9.16 -10.98
C LEU A 215 -5.29 -9.09 -12.46
N PRO A 216 -5.73 -10.21 -13.04
CA PRO A 216 -6.20 -10.23 -14.42
C PRO A 216 -7.52 -9.45 -14.53
N ASN A 217 -7.65 -8.64 -15.58
CA ASN A 217 -8.85 -7.85 -15.89
C ASN A 217 -9.14 -6.71 -14.92
N GLN A 218 -8.13 -6.25 -14.17
CA GLN A 218 -8.18 -4.94 -13.52
C GLN A 218 -7.70 -3.90 -14.52
N ILE A 219 -8.59 -2.97 -14.86
CA ILE A 219 -8.26 -1.79 -15.67
C ILE A 219 -7.48 -0.84 -14.76
N ALA A 220 -6.41 -0.24 -15.27
CA ALA A 220 -5.74 0.82 -14.52
C ALA A 220 -6.77 1.92 -14.25
N LEU A 221 -7.03 2.17 -12.96
CA LEU A 221 -8.02 3.17 -12.53
C LEU A 221 -7.58 4.61 -12.84
N ASP A 222 -6.39 4.80 -13.41
CA ASP A 222 -5.86 6.10 -13.76
C ASP A 222 -6.20 6.44 -15.21
N GLU A 223 -6.74 7.64 -15.45
CA GLU A 223 -7.28 8.16 -16.72
C GLU A 223 -6.26 8.21 -17.89
N LYS A 224 -5.02 7.74 -17.66
CA LYS A 224 -3.92 7.70 -18.63
C LYS A 224 -3.58 6.31 -19.16
N SER A 225 -4.25 5.25 -18.72
CA SER A 225 -3.95 3.92 -19.24
C SER A 225 -4.56 3.71 -20.63
N ASP A 226 -3.71 3.34 -21.58
CA ASP A 226 -4.11 2.77 -22.85
C ASP A 226 -5.07 1.60 -22.57
N GLU A 227 -6.28 1.63 -23.15
CA GLU A 227 -7.34 0.62 -22.94
C GLU A 227 -6.86 -0.82 -23.23
N SER A 228 -5.70 -0.98 -23.87
CA SER A 228 -5.05 -2.27 -24.10
C SER A 228 -4.35 -2.88 -22.87
N LEU A 229 -4.10 -2.13 -21.78
CA LEU A 229 -3.45 -2.64 -20.58
C LEU A 229 -4.47 -3.17 -19.55
N SER A 230 -4.80 -4.45 -19.67
CA SER A 230 -5.86 -5.10 -18.88
C SER A 230 -5.36 -6.12 -17.84
N GLY A 231 -4.05 -6.22 -17.62
CA GLY A 231 -3.45 -7.07 -16.60
C GLY A 231 -2.50 -6.29 -15.70
N ILE A 232 -2.52 -6.62 -14.41
CA ILE A 232 -1.59 -6.07 -13.43
C ILE A 232 -0.82 -7.21 -12.77
N LEU A 233 0.51 -7.12 -12.82
CA LEU A 233 1.40 -7.85 -11.93
C LEU A 233 1.78 -6.89 -10.80
N ARG A 234 1.24 -7.11 -9.61
CA ARG A 234 1.62 -6.38 -8.41
C ARG A 234 2.69 -7.15 -7.66
N PHE A 235 3.74 -6.49 -7.22
CA PHE A 235 4.81 -7.11 -6.45
C PHE A 235 5.39 -6.14 -5.43
N GLY A 236 6.03 -6.69 -4.40
CA GLY A 236 6.69 -5.89 -3.39
C GLY A 236 7.40 -6.74 -2.35
N GLY A 237 7.95 -6.05 -1.37
CA GLY A 237 8.52 -6.66 -0.19
C GLY A 237 8.87 -5.65 0.89
N PHE A 238 9.15 -6.16 2.08
CA PHE A 238 9.70 -5.37 3.17
C PHE A 238 10.66 -6.18 4.05
N SER A 239 11.62 -5.49 4.65
CA SER A 239 12.65 -6.05 5.52
C SER A 239 12.05 -6.48 6.86
N THR A 240 12.35 -7.69 7.29
CA THR A 240 12.01 -8.26 8.60
C THR A 240 13.21 -8.32 9.54
N THR A 241 14.40 -7.93 9.08
CA THR A 241 15.66 -7.96 9.85
C THR A 241 16.23 -6.57 10.12
N GLY A 242 15.68 -5.53 9.49
CA GLY A 242 16.24 -4.18 9.57
C GLY A 242 17.49 -4.00 8.72
N SER A 243 17.74 -4.88 7.74
CA SER A 243 18.76 -4.72 6.70
C SER A 243 18.10 -4.38 5.37
N GLY A 244 18.60 -3.33 4.71
CA GLY A 244 18.12 -2.87 3.41
C GLY A 244 18.73 -3.66 2.25
N LEU A 245 18.08 -3.65 1.08
CA LEU A 245 18.76 -4.05 -0.16
C LEU A 245 19.74 -2.94 -0.55
N GLU A 246 21.03 -3.26 -0.66
CA GLU A 246 22.08 -2.26 -0.87
C GLU A 246 22.66 -2.27 -2.31
N HIS A 247 22.22 -3.23 -3.13
CA HIS A 247 22.78 -3.46 -4.46
C HIS A 247 21.70 -3.49 -5.55
N ALA A 248 22.03 -2.89 -6.69
CA ALA A 248 21.27 -3.01 -7.93
C ALA A 248 21.36 -4.43 -8.50
N GLY A 249 20.41 -4.81 -9.36
CA GLY A 249 20.41 -6.12 -10.02
C GLY A 249 19.00 -6.63 -10.28
N THR A 250 18.89 -7.93 -10.58
CA THR A 250 17.60 -8.53 -10.95
C THR A 250 16.72 -8.73 -9.72
N LEU A 251 15.56 -8.07 -9.74
CA LEU A 251 14.53 -8.21 -8.72
C LEU A 251 13.58 -9.36 -9.07
N LEU A 252 13.12 -9.43 -10.32
CA LEU A 252 12.24 -10.49 -10.81
C LEU A 252 12.71 -11.01 -12.16
N HIS A 253 12.65 -12.32 -12.34
CA HIS A 253 12.58 -12.93 -13.66
C HIS A 253 11.12 -13.23 -13.97
N VAL A 254 10.66 -12.79 -15.13
CA VAL A 254 9.28 -12.99 -15.57
C VAL A 254 9.29 -13.74 -16.89
N ALA A 255 8.50 -14.81 -16.95
CA ALA A 255 8.23 -15.51 -18.19
C ALA A 255 6.74 -15.46 -18.50
N GLY A 256 6.44 -15.33 -19.78
CA GLY A 256 5.09 -15.39 -20.32
C GLY A 256 5.06 -16.05 -21.68
N GLN A 257 3.85 -16.16 -22.20
CA GLN A 257 3.50 -16.82 -23.45
C GLN A 257 2.58 -15.89 -24.23
N LEU A 258 2.97 -15.52 -25.46
CA LEU A 258 2.07 -14.76 -26.31
C LEU A 258 0.88 -15.62 -26.73
N LYS A 259 -0.33 -15.09 -26.55
CA LYS A 259 -1.58 -15.77 -26.92
C LYS A 259 -1.71 -15.89 -28.44
N THR A 260 -1.30 -14.84 -29.15
CA THR A 260 -1.24 -14.79 -30.62
C THR A 260 0.15 -14.34 -31.07
N ALA A 261 0.49 -14.55 -32.35
CA ALA A 261 1.67 -13.90 -32.91
C ALA A 261 1.50 -12.37 -32.84
N LEU A 262 2.55 -11.66 -32.42
CA LEU A 262 2.59 -10.21 -32.52
C LEU A 262 2.74 -9.83 -33.99
N ALA A 263 2.05 -8.77 -34.41
CA ALA A 263 2.32 -8.18 -35.71
C ALA A 263 3.79 -7.67 -35.73
N PRO A 264 4.50 -7.72 -36.88
CA PRO A 264 5.91 -7.34 -36.96
C PRO A 264 6.24 -5.92 -36.46
N ASP A 265 5.24 -5.05 -36.43
CA ASP A 265 5.29 -3.64 -36.01
C ASP A 265 4.66 -3.39 -34.63
N ARG A 266 4.08 -4.41 -33.99
CA ARG A 266 3.42 -4.28 -32.69
C ARG A 266 4.39 -4.60 -31.55
N ALA A 267 4.71 -3.59 -30.75
CA ALA A 267 5.40 -3.77 -29.48
C ALA A 267 4.44 -4.32 -28.40
N LEU A 268 4.97 -5.12 -27.48
CA LEU A 268 4.27 -5.47 -26.25
C LEU A 268 4.38 -4.29 -25.28
N ALA A 269 3.24 -3.68 -24.93
CA ALA A 269 3.21 -2.59 -23.97
C ALA A 269 3.35 -3.11 -22.54
N LEU A 270 4.35 -2.59 -21.83
CA LEU A 270 4.63 -2.85 -20.42
C LEU A 270 4.88 -1.50 -19.74
N CYS A 271 4.22 -1.23 -18.62
CA CYS A 271 4.31 0.05 -17.93
C CYS A 271 4.32 -0.13 -16.41
N PHE A 272 5.25 0.54 -15.72
CA PHE A 272 5.23 0.59 -14.26
C PHE A 272 4.36 1.74 -13.75
N ALA A 273 3.59 1.51 -12.69
CA ALA A 273 2.97 2.56 -11.90
C ALA A 273 2.98 2.18 -10.41
N ASN A 274 2.48 3.08 -9.55
CA ASN A 274 2.38 2.89 -8.10
C ASN A 274 3.68 2.41 -7.45
N THR A 275 4.81 2.93 -7.93
CA THR A 275 6.13 2.60 -7.38
C THR A 275 6.32 3.31 -6.04
N SER A 276 6.50 2.54 -4.97
CA SER A 276 6.81 3.03 -3.63
C SER A 276 8.11 2.41 -3.14
N ALA A 277 8.92 3.18 -2.40
CA ALA A 277 10.13 2.70 -1.73
C ALA A 277 10.26 3.37 -0.35
N SER A 278 10.96 2.70 0.56
CA SER A 278 11.41 3.24 1.85
C SER A 278 12.72 2.61 2.29
#